data_AF-A0A9E5GTZ0-F1
#
_entry.id   AF-A0A9E5GTZ0-F1
#
_cell.length_a   1.000
_cell.length_b   1.000
_cell.length_c   1.000
_cell.angle_alpha   90.00
_cell.angle_beta   90.00
_cell.angle_gamma   90.00
#
_symmetry.space_group_name_H-M   'P 1'
#
loop_
_entity.id
_entity.type
_entity.pdbx_description
1 polymer ?
#
loop_
_entity_poly.entity_id
_entity_poly.type
_entity_poly.pdbx_seq_one_letter_code
_entity_poly.pdbx_strand_id
1 'polypeptide(L)'
;MLQESDLKIKGVGFPPLSCRDATQVLTPIRHGEMRRSVNGELCYVGTARHHKYRSHVICSDQNLPGIQQVWVGAIVEVDCISPLWETFLLQNEETTQHLSRPSVAGSLLVKYADNSPVDFRWNDGILTLPTGEGKTVIVSYRPCLKMRITSFDFKESEWQEGRSWRLGLEEI
;
A
#
# COMPACT_ATOMS: atom_id res chain seq x y z
N MET A 1 -19.49 -16.72 4.59
CA MET A 1 -18.93 -16.79 3.23
C MET A 1 -17.70 -15.91 3.24
N LEU A 2 -16.50 -16.46 3.01
CA LEU A 2 -15.26 -15.67 3.00
C LEU A 2 -15.24 -14.79 1.74
N GLN A 3 -14.97 -13.50 1.93
CA GLN A 3 -14.94 -12.49 0.85
C GLN A 3 -13.58 -12.53 0.14
N GLU A 4 -13.55 -12.31 -1.17
CA GLU A 4 -12.31 -12.11 -1.91
C GLU A 4 -11.60 -10.86 -1.40
N SER A 5 -10.27 -10.91 -1.30
CA SER A 5 -9.48 -9.75 -0.90
C SER A 5 -9.49 -8.67 -1.99
N ASP A 6 -9.24 -7.44 -1.59
CA ASP A 6 -9.19 -6.27 -2.49
C ASP A 6 -7.90 -6.17 -3.31
N LEU A 7 -6.98 -7.12 -3.16
CA LEU A 7 -5.73 -7.16 -3.90
C LEU A 7 -6.00 -7.24 -5.40
N LYS A 8 -5.36 -6.35 -6.17
CA LYS A 8 -5.28 -6.48 -7.62
C LYS A 8 -3.85 -6.29 -8.08
N ILE A 9 -3.43 -7.16 -9.00
CA ILE A 9 -2.13 -7.06 -9.63
C ILE A 9 -2.38 -7.05 -11.12
N LYS A 10 -2.02 -5.96 -11.78
CA LYS A 10 -2.22 -5.80 -13.22
C LYS A 10 -1.40 -6.85 -13.96
N GLY A 11 -2.07 -7.64 -14.80
CA GLY A 11 -1.46 -8.75 -15.54
C GLY A 11 -1.50 -10.11 -14.81
N VAL A 12 -2.03 -10.18 -13.59
CA VAL A 12 -2.28 -11.44 -12.88
C VAL A 12 -3.78 -11.68 -12.78
N GLY A 13 -4.22 -12.87 -13.20
CA GLY A 13 -5.60 -13.31 -12.98
C GLY A 13 -5.76 -13.92 -11.59
N PHE A 14 -6.82 -13.55 -10.88
CA PHE A 14 -7.23 -14.23 -9.64
C PHE A 14 -8.46 -15.09 -9.93
N PRO A 15 -8.31 -16.40 -10.19
CA PRO A 15 -9.46 -17.30 -10.31
C PRO A 15 -10.23 -17.35 -8.98
N PRO A 16 -11.52 -17.74 -8.97
CA PRO A 16 -12.30 -17.84 -7.74
C PRO A 16 -11.57 -18.68 -6.67
N LEU A 17 -11.66 -18.27 -5.41
CA LEU A 17 -11.05 -18.98 -4.28
C LEU A 17 -9.51 -19.06 -4.40
N SER A 18 -8.87 -18.00 -4.91
CA SER A 18 -7.40 -17.89 -4.97
C SER A 18 -6.82 -16.75 -4.13
N CYS A 19 -7.65 -15.84 -3.62
CA CYS A 19 -7.21 -14.62 -2.95
C CYS A 19 -8.12 -14.20 -1.79
N ARG A 20 -8.78 -15.13 -1.12
CA ARG A 20 -9.55 -14.82 0.10
C ARG A 20 -8.61 -14.61 1.29
N ASP A 21 -8.95 -13.65 2.15
CA ASP A 21 -8.20 -13.31 3.36
C ASP A 21 -6.68 -13.11 3.14
N ALA A 22 -6.30 -12.67 1.93
CA ALA A 22 -4.91 -12.37 1.63
C ALA A 22 -4.41 -11.29 2.60
N THR A 23 -3.24 -11.52 3.18
CA THR A 23 -2.58 -10.58 4.08
C THR A 23 -1.41 -9.95 3.37
N GLN A 24 -1.27 -8.62 3.51
CA GLN A 24 -0.14 -7.87 2.96
C GLN A 24 0.58 -7.11 4.07
N VAL A 25 1.91 -7.12 4.00
CA VAL A 25 2.78 -6.32 4.86
C VAL A 25 3.62 -5.40 4.00
N LEU A 26 3.51 -4.08 4.23
CA LEU A 26 4.37 -3.06 3.64
C LEU A 26 5.47 -2.67 4.63
N THR A 27 6.73 -2.78 4.24
CA THR A 27 7.89 -2.42 5.07
C THR A 27 8.77 -1.41 4.34
N PRO A 28 9.11 -0.25 4.96
CA PRO A 28 10.02 0.70 4.35
C PRO A 28 11.39 0.06 4.08
N ILE A 29 11.91 0.26 2.87
CA ILE A 29 13.26 -0.15 2.48
C ILE A 29 14.23 0.91 2.99
N ARG A 30 15.19 0.50 3.83
CA ARG A 30 16.20 1.41 4.37
C ARG A 30 17.22 1.74 3.28
N HIS A 31 17.25 3.00 2.88
CA HIS A 31 18.22 3.55 1.94
C HIS A 31 18.93 4.76 2.57
N GLY A 32 19.82 4.46 3.51
CA GLY A 32 20.55 5.44 4.29
C GLY A 32 20.98 4.88 5.63
N GLU A 33 21.73 5.70 6.37
CA GLU A 33 22.24 5.34 7.69
C GLU A 33 21.90 6.45 8.69
N MET A 34 21.72 6.07 9.94
CA MET A 34 21.67 7.06 11.02
C MET A 34 23.11 7.45 11.38
N ARG A 35 23.44 8.74 11.32
CA ARG A 35 24.75 9.26 11.73
C ARG A 35 24.58 10.39 12.73
N ARG A 36 25.58 10.59 13.58
CA ARG A 36 25.58 11.73 14.50
C ARG A 36 26.21 12.94 13.84
N SER A 37 25.60 14.11 14.05
CA SER A 37 26.19 15.39 13.72
C SER A 37 27.36 15.70 14.66
N VAL A 38 28.14 16.74 14.36
CA VAL A 38 29.20 17.25 15.24
C VAL A 38 28.68 17.71 16.61
N ASN A 39 27.38 18.04 16.69
CA ASN A 39 26.70 18.43 17.93
C ASN A 39 26.08 17.23 18.67
N GLY A 40 26.33 16.00 18.19
CA GLY A 40 25.82 14.77 18.81
C GLY A 40 24.36 14.43 18.45
N GLU A 41 23.70 15.18 17.58
CA GLU A 41 22.31 14.92 17.17
C GLU A 41 22.26 13.75 16.17
N LEU A 42 21.29 12.85 16.31
CA LEU A 42 21.15 11.69 15.42
C LEU A 42 20.34 12.08 14.17
N CYS A 43 21.00 12.08 13.02
CA CYS A 43 20.43 12.48 11.74
C CYS A 43 20.36 11.29 10.78
N TYR A 44 19.29 11.19 9.99
CA TYR A 44 19.21 10.22 8.90
C TYR A 44 19.94 10.75 7.66
N VAL A 45 20.97 10.04 7.23
CA VAL A 45 21.74 10.34 6.02
C VAL A 45 21.25 9.43 4.90
N GLY A 46 20.10 9.78 4.35
CA GLY A 46 19.53 9.17 3.16
C GLY A 46 18.90 10.24 2.28
N THR A 47 18.47 9.90 1.07
CA THR A 47 17.76 10.86 0.22
C THR A 47 16.26 10.68 0.37
N ALA A 48 15.52 11.80 0.35
CA ALA A 48 14.05 11.79 0.39
C ALA A 48 13.41 11.03 -0.78
N ARG A 49 14.17 10.79 -1.87
CA ARG A 49 13.73 10.01 -3.04
C ARG A 49 13.76 8.48 -2.85
N HIS A 50 14.26 7.98 -1.72
CA HIS A 50 14.34 6.54 -1.44
C HIS A 50 13.34 6.04 -0.39
N HIS A 51 12.23 6.74 -0.17
CA HIS A 51 11.13 6.21 0.61
C HIS A 51 10.40 5.18 -0.26
N LYS A 52 10.85 3.92 -0.26
CA LYS A 52 10.25 2.84 -1.04
C LYS A 52 9.77 1.72 -0.12
N TYR A 53 8.74 0.98 -0.52
CA TYR A 53 8.23 -0.16 0.25
C TYR A 53 8.63 -1.50 -0.36
N ARG A 54 9.00 -2.43 0.52
CA ARG A 54 8.92 -3.85 0.25
C ARG A 54 7.53 -4.33 0.64
N SER A 55 6.89 -5.10 -0.22
CA SER A 55 5.61 -5.74 0.06
C SER A 55 5.76 -7.25 0.11
N HIS A 56 5.16 -7.86 1.13
CA HIS A 56 4.97 -9.31 1.18
C HIS A 56 3.49 -9.60 1.25
N VAL A 57 3.00 -10.37 0.29
CA VAL A 57 1.62 -10.86 0.25
C VAL A 57 1.61 -12.35 0.51
N ILE A 58 0.71 -12.79 1.39
CA ILE A 58 0.53 -14.19 1.75
C ILE A 58 -0.95 -14.50 1.69
N CYS A 59 -1.31 -15.64 1.10
CA CYS A 59 -2.67 -16.14 1.09
C CYS A 59 -2.67 -17.66 1.14
N SER A 60 -3.70 -18.22 1.77
CA SER A 60 -3.97 -19.65 1.82
C SER A 60 -5.41 -19.86 1.37
N ASP A 61 -5.59 -20.50 0.22
CA ASP A 61 -6.91 -20.67 -0.40
C ASP A 61 -7.00 -22.01 -1.17
N GLN A 62 -8.08 -22.23 -1.93
CA GLN A 62 -8.31 -23.47 -2.67
C GLN A 62 -7.60 -23.49 -4.04
N ASN A 63 -7.34 -22.32 -4.61
CA ASN A 63 -6.69 -22.14 -5.91
C ASN A 63 -5.45 -21.25 -5.80
N LEU A 64 -4.62 -21.32 -6.85
CA LEU A 64 -3.45 -20.46 -7.01
C LEU A 64 -3.79 -19.25 -7.91
N PRO A 65 -3.17 -18.09 -7.70
CA PRO A 65 -3.26 -16.98 -8.63
C PRO A 65 -2.62 -17.37 -9.96
N GLY A 66 -3.15 -16.84 -11.05
CA GLY A 66 -2.65 -17.02 -12.41
C GLY A 66 -1.38 -16.22 -12.68
N ILE A 67 -0.36 -16.35 -11.82
CA ILE A 67 0.89 -15.57 -11.90
C ILE A 67 1.88 -16.12 -12.93
N GLN A 68 1.56 -17.22 -13.63
CA GLN A 68 2.41 -17.84 -14.65
C GLN A 68 2.88 -16.87 -15.76
N GLN A 69 2.12 -15.79 -16.01
CA GLN A 69 2.49 -14.76 -16.99
C GLN A 69 3.55 -13.78 -16.47
N VAL A 70 3.90 -13.84 -15.19
CA VAL A 70 4.71 -12.85 -14.50
C VAL A 70 5.82 -13.53 -13.71
N TRP A 71 7.07 -13.25 -14.06
CA TRP A 71 8.24 -13.90 -13.46
C TRP A 71 8.96 -13.01 -12.45
N VAL A 72 9.87 -13.58 -11.66
CA VAL A 72 10.79 -12.79 -10.84
C VAL A 72 11.55 -11.79 -11.74
N GLY A 73 11.59 -10.53 -11.30
CA GLY A 73 12.16 -9.40 -12.05
C GLY A 73 11.13 -8.60 -12.86
N ALA A 74 9.94 -9.14 -13.10
CA ALA A 74 8.88 -8.44 -13.82
C ALA A 74 8.36 -7.24 -13.01
N ILE A 75 7.92 -6.20 -13.74
CA ILE A 75 7.32 -4.99 -13.17
C ILE A 75 5.80 -5.10 -13.29
N VAL A 76 5.12 -4.90 -12.16
CA VAL A 76 3.66 -4.96 -12.03
C VAL A 76 3.12 -3.72 -11.34
N GLU A 77 1.85 -3.43 -11.56
CA GLU A 77 1.09 -2.43 -10.82
C GLU A 77 0.21 -3.16 -9.80
N VAL A 78 0.33 -2.78 -8.53
CA VAL A 78 -0.28 -3.47 -7.39
C VAL A 78 -1.19 -2.52 -6.65
N ASP A 79 -2.49 -2.80 -6.70
CA ASP A 79 -3.47 -2.21 -5.79
C ASP A 79 -3.33 -2.93 -4.45
N CYS A 80 -2.73 -2.24 -3.48
CA CYS A 80 -2.42 -2.84 -2.18
C CYS A 80 -3.68 -3.06 -1.34
N ILE A 81 -3.66 -4.11 -0.53
CA ILE A 81 -4.63 -4.39 0.54
C ILE A 81 -4.38 -3.45 1.72
N SER A 82 -3.10 -3.30 2.10
CA SER A 82 -2.70 -2.51 3.28
C SER A 82 -2.92 -1.02 3.02
N PRO A 83 -3.71 -0.31 3.86
CA PRO A 83 -3.85 1.12 3.74
C PRO A 83 -2.61 1.86 4.26
N LEU A 84 -2.30 3.00 3.66
CA LEU A 84 -1.39 4.02 4.18
C LEU A 84 -2.17 5.17 4.78
N TRP A 85 -1.52 5.90 5.68
CA TRP A 85 -2.12 6.96 6.46
C TRP A 85 -1.26 8.22 6.36
N GLU A 86 -1.89 9.34 6.02
CA GLU A 86 -1.26 10.66 5.94
C GLU A 86 -2.06 11.68 6.76
N THR A 87 -1.35 12.68 7.26
CA THR A 87 -1.93 13.71 8.14
C THR A 87 -1.72 15.07 7.49
N PHE A 88 -2.79 15.86 7.40
CA PHE A 88 -2.75 17.22 6.87
C PHE A 88 -3.31 18.22 7.89
N LEU A 89 -2.76 19.43 7.90
CA LEU A 89 -3.28 20.55 8.67
C LEU A 89 -4.15 21.40 7.74
N LEU A 90 -5.39 21.65 8.16
CA LEU A 90 -6.30 22.51 7.43
C LEU A 90 -5.93 23.98 7.62
N GLN A 91 -6.03 24.72 6.52
CA GLN A 91 -5.80 26.16 6.49
C GLN A 91 -7.13 26.93 6.48
N ASN A 92 -7.03 28.27 6.39
CA ASN A 92 -8.17 29.18 6.41
C ASN A 92 -8.96 29.12 5.11
N GLU A 93 -8.34 28.61 4.05
CA GLU A 93 -8.91 28.39 2.72
C GLU A 93 -8.97 26.90 2.40
N GLU A 94 -9.75 26.53 1.36
CA GLU A 94 -9.80 25.15 0.88
C GLU A 94 -8.37 24.68 0.58
N THR A 95 -7.99 23.57 1.21
CA THR A 95 -6.62 23.08 1.13
C THR A 95 -6.54 21.99 0.06
N THR A 96 -5.71 22.18 -0.96
CA THR A 96 -5.41 21.14 -1.95
C THR A 96 -4.13 20.41 -1.57
N GLN A 97 -4.18 19.09 -1.54
CA GLN A 97 -3.06 18.24 -1.14
C GLN A 97 -2.89 17.09 -2.14
N HIS A 98 -1.62 16.74 -2.39
CA HIS A 98 -1.27 15.52 -3.10
C HIS A 98 -0.95 14.44 -2.08
N LEU A 99 -1.49 13.24 -2.29
CA LEU A 99 -1.07 12.07 -1.53
C LEU A 99 0.37 11.70 -1.90
N SER A 100 1.12 11.19 -0.93
CA SER A 100 2.48 10.73 -1.14
C SER A 100 2.58 9.56 -2.14
N ARG A 101 1.46 8.87 -2.41
CA ARG A 101 1.31 7.80 -3.40
C ARG A 101 -0.02 7.88 -4.14
N PRO A 102 -0.08 7.38 -5.39
CA PRO A 102 -1.35 7.16 -6.06
C PRO A 102 -2.26 6.26 -5.23
N SER A 103 -3.54 6.60 -5.14
CA SER A 103 -4.53 5.82 -4.41
C SER A 103 -5.35 4.93 -5.34
N VAL A 104 -5.73 3.75 -4.86
CA VAL A 104 -6.77 2.94 -5.48
C VAL A 104 -8.11 3.69 -5.41
N ALA A 105 -8.82 3.78 -6.54
CA ALA A 105 -10.10 4.47 -6.62
C ALA A 105 -11.11 3.93 -5.59
N GLY A 106 -11.80 4.83 -4.89
CA GLY A 106 -12.79 4.49 -3.86
C GLY A 106 -12.20 4.02 -2.52
N SER A 107 -10.88 4.01 -2.35
CA SER A 107 -10.25 3.60 -1.08
C SER A 107 -10.03 4.72 -0.06
N LEU A 108 -10.24 5.99 -0.45
CA LEU A 108 -10.00 7.13 0.42
C LEU A 108 -11.01 7.19 1.57
N LEU A 109 -10.50 7.39 2.77
CA LEU A 109 -11.24 7.73 3.97
C LEU A 109 -10.59 8.96 4.60
N VAL A 110 -11.37 10.02 4.81
CA VAL A 110 -10.89 11.27 5.41
C VAL A 110 -11.69 11.53 6.68
N LYS A 111 -10.97 11.80 7.77
CA LYS A 111 -11.56 12.05 9.08
C LYS A 111 -10.76 13.07 9.87
N TYR A 112 -11.39 13.71 10.84
CA TYR A 112 -10.69 14.52 11.83
C TYR A 112 -10.00 13.63 12.88
N ALA A 113 -9.17 14.24 13.72
CA ALA A 113 -8.49 13.54 14.82
C ALA A 113 -9.46 12.90 15.84
N ASP A 114 -10.69 13.40 15.94
CA ASP A 114 -11.76 12.84 16.78
C ASP A 114 -12.55 11.70 16.11
N ASN A 115 -12.09 11.24 14.93
CA ASN A 115 -12.69 10.19 14.12
C ASN A 115 -14.02 10.58 13.44
N SER A 116 -14.43 11.85 13.49
CA SER A 116 -15.58 12.33 12.72
C SER A 116 -15.26 12.43 11.22
N PRO A 117 -16.21 12.07 10.33
CA PRO A 117 -15.97 12.11 8.89
C PRO A 117 -15.78 13.56 8.40
N VAL A 118 -14.93 13.71 7.39
CA VAL A 118 -14.67 15.00 6.73
C VAL A 118 -15.17 14.90 5.30
N ASP A 119 -15.95 15.88 4.85
CA ASP A 119 -16.30 16.00 3.43
C ASP A 119 -15.05 16.36 2.63
N PHE A 120 -14.83 15.70 1.49
CA PHE A 120 -13.68 15.97 0.63
C PHE A 120 -14.05 15.83 -0.84
N ARG A 121 -13.24 16.43 -1.72
CA ARG A 121 -13.31 16.17 -3.17
C ARG A 121 -12.02 15.50 -3.61
N TRP A 122 -12.14 14.49 -4.47
CA TRP A 122 -11.00 13.77 -5.03
C TRP A 122 -11.06 13.83 -6.56
N ASN A 123 -10.09 14.49 -7.16
CA ASN A 123 -10.00 14.66 -8.62
C ASN A 123 -8.57 14.35 -9.07
N ASP A 124 -8.41 13.27 -9.85
CA ASP A 124 -7.16 12.93 -10.55
C ASP A 124 -5.87 13.05 -9.70
N GLY A 125 -5.87 12.46 -8.50
CA GLY A 125 -4.69 12.51 -7.62
C GLY A 125 -4.62 13.72 -6.68
N ILE A 126 -5.58 14.64 -6.77
CA ILE A 126 -5.67 15.85 -5.94
C ILE A 126 -6.81 15.69 -4.95
N LEU A 127 -6.47 15.81 -3.66
CA LEU A 127 -7.41 15.85 -2.56
C LEU A 127 -7.70 17.31 -2.21
N THR A 128 -8.97 17.72 -2.31
CA THR A 128 -9.43 19.01 -1.82
C THR A 128 -10.15 18.82 -0.49
N LEU A 129 -9.66 19.51 0.52
CA LEU A 129 -10.16 19.50 1.89
C LEU A 129 -10.86 20.82 2.22
N PRO A 130 -11.86 20.81 3.11
CA PRO A 130 -12.61 22.00 3.50
C PRO A 130 -11.74 22.94 4.34
N THR A 131 -12.24 24.16 4.55
CA THR A 131 -11.62 25.12 5.47
C THR A 131 -11.72 24.63 6.91
N GLY A 132 -10.71 24.94 7.72
CA GLY A 132 -10.74 24.51 9.12
C GLY A 132 -9.45 24.82 9.87
N GLU A 133 -9.05 26.10 9.90
CA GLU A 133 -7.80 26.57 10.50
C GLU A 133 -7.43 25.82 11.79
N GLY A 134 -6.23 25.22 11.79
CA GLY A 134 -5.67 24.55 12.96
C GLY A 134 -6.26 23.17 13.25
N LYS A 135 -7.24 22.69 12.46
CA LYS A 135 -7.72 21.31 12.56
C LYS A 135 -6.81 20.36 11.80
N THR A 136 -6.59 19.20 12.42
CA THR A 136 -5.85 18.09 11.82
C THR A 136 -6.82 17.11 11.18
N VAL A 137 -6.57 16.77 9.91
CA VAL A 137 -7.25 15.68 9.22
C VAL A 137 -6.31 14.52 8.97
N ILE A 138 -6.86 13.33 9.06
CA ILE A 138 -6.20 12.04 8.86
C ILE A 138 -6.83 11.40 7.64
N VAL A 139 -6.00 11.05 6.67
CA VAL A 139 -6.39 10.45 5.40
C VAL A 139 -5.84 9.03 5.35
N SER A 140 -6.72 8.05 5.17
CA SER A 140 -6.36 6.65 4.91
C SER A 140 -6.70 6.32 3.46
N TYR A 141 -5.81 5.61 2.77
CA TYR A 141 -6.05 5.14 1.40
C TYR A 141 -5.24 3.88 1.12
N ARG A 142 -5.69 3.07 0.16
CA ARG A 142 -4.88 1.95 -0.34
C ARG A 142 -3.98 2.46 -1.46
N PRO A 143 -2.66 2.29 -1.38
CA PRO A 143 -1.78 2.78 -2.42
C PRO A 143 -1.80 1.84 -3.65
N CYS A 144 -1.76 2.45 -4.84
CA CYS A 144 -1.48 1.78 -6.10
C CYS A 144 0.02 1.95 -6.39
N LEU A 145 0.79 0.87 -6.27
CA LEU A 145 2.25 0.91 -6.30
C LEU A 145 2.79 0.15 -7.51
N LYS A 146 3.73 0.77 -8.22
CA LYS A 146 4.52 0.09 -9.25
C LYS A 146 5.65 -0.67 -8.56
N MET A 147 5.65 -1.98 -8.71
CA MET A 147 6.56 -2.87 -7.98
C MET A 147 7.24 -3.88 -8.91
N ARG A 148 8.41 -4.35 -8.50
CA ARG A 148 9.12 -5.48 -9.10
C ARG A 148 8.90 -6.73 -8.28
N ILE A 149 8.55 -7.85 -8.93
CA ILE A 149 8.48 -9.16 -8.28
C ILE A 149 9.90 -9.59 -7.91
N THR A 150 10.10 -9.90 -6.63
CA THR A 150 11.40 -10.35 -6.08
C THR A 150 11.40 -11.83 -5.73
N SER A 151 10.26 -12.37 -5.34
CA SER A 151 10.06 -13.79 -5.13
C SER A 151 8.58 -14.15 -5.30
N PHE A 152 8.31 -15.40 -5.63
CA PHE A 152 6.99 -15.98 -5.44
C PHE A 152 7.16 -17.46 -5.12
N ASP A 153 6.31 -17.96 -4.24
CA ASP A 153 6.39 -19.34 -3.74
C ASP A 153 5.00 -19.94 -3.71
N PHE A 154 4.90 -21.22 -4.12
CA PHE A 154 3.69 -22.02 -4.04
C PHE A 154 3.93 -23.22 -3.14
N LYS A 155 2.96 -23.50 -2.29
CA LYS A 155 2.94 -24.72 -1.50
C LYS A 155 1.59 -25.39 -1.68
N GLU A 156 1.65 -26.60 -2.24
CA GLU A 156 0.54 -27.54 -2.32
C GLU A 156 0.84 -28.71 -1.39
N SER A 157 -0.17 -29.21 -0.71
CA SER A 157 -0.08 -30.39 0.13
C SER A 157 -1.07 -31.41 -0.41
N GLU A 158 -0.59 -32.58 -0.84
CA GLU A 158 -1.47 -33.64 -1.33
C GLU A 158 -2.37 -34.23 -0.23
N TRP A 159 -1.98 -34.05 1.04
CA TRP A 159 -2.64 -34.65 2.21
C TRP A 159 -3.31 -33.64 3.13
N GLN A 160 -3.17 -32.34 2.87
CA GLN A 160 -3.85 -31.29 3.62
C GLN A 160 -4.73 -30.49 2.65
N GLU A 161 -5.95 -30.18 3.05
CA GLU A 161 -6.82 -29.29 2.28
C GLU A 161 -6.22 -27.88 2.28
N GLY A 162 -5.71 -27.45 1.13
CA GLY A 162 -5.34 -26.06 0.91
C GLY A 162 -4.09 -25.87 0.07
N ARG A 163 -4.09 -24.77 -0.67
CA ARG A 163 -2.95 -24.26 -1.40
C ARG A 163 -2.56 -22.94 -0.77
N SER A 164 -1.27 -22.69 -0.63
CA SER A 164 -0.80 -21.39 -0.14
C SER A 164 0.22 -20.81 -1.09
N TRP A 165 0.21 -19.49 -1.17
CA TRP A 165 1.15 -18.75 -2.00
C TRP A 165 1.69 -17.54 -1.26
N ARG A 166 2.91 -17.18 -1.63
CA ARG A 166 3.60 -15.98 -1.15
C ARG A 166 4.14 -15.21 -2.33
N LEU A 167 4.09 -13.89 -2.23
CA LEU A 167 4.61 -12.99 -3.25
C LEU A 167 5.43 -11.89 -2.57
N GLY A 168 6.70 -11.82 -2.93
CA GLY A 168 7.61 -10.75 -2.55
C GLY A 168 7.71 -9.70 -3.66
N LEU A 169 7.59 -8.42 -3.29
CA LEU A 169 7.61 -7.28 -4.20
C LEU A 169 8.43 -6.14 -3.61
N GLU A 170 9.09 -5.36 -4.46
CA GLU A 170 9.75 -4.11 -4.07
C GLU A 170 9.31 -2.96 -4.98
N GLU A 171 8.93 -1.83 -4.40
CA GLU A 171 8.57 -0.60 -5.13
C GLU A 171 9.75 -0.10 -5.99
N ILE A 172 9.46 0.39 -7.20
CA ILE A 172 10.47 0.87 -8.16
C ILE A 172 10.50 2.38 -8.32
#